data_AF-A0A165IG46-F1
#
_entry.id   AF-A0A165IG46-F1
#
_cell.length_a   1.000
_cell.length_b   1.000
_cell.length_c   1.000
_cell.angle_alpha   90.00
_cell.angle_beta   90.00
_cell.angle_gamma   90.00
#
_symmetry.space_group_name_H-M   'P 1'
#
loop_
_entity.id
_entity.type
_entity.pdbx_description
1 polymer ?
#
loop_
_entity_poly.entity_id
_entity_poly.type
_entity_poly.pdbx_seq_one_letter_code
_entity_poly.pdbx_strand_id
1 'polypeptide(L)'
;MSPETPPPAQPENEPSRPGGQAPFGPEAAASAERSLSTLRDPDDGLRILHGIEEAGASFAAYLLLPDTNLAATDILEGFYNSYADAWETFAEFRHDVLEGLGWLQALEKVMSEQGIPDDHLTWNHAAVDQNILNTYDVVHLDGWWHVFNK
;
A
#
# COMPACT_ATOMS: atom_id res chain seq x y z
N MET A 1 -25.86 -8.70 -46.09
CA MET A 1 -25.70 -7.84 -44.89
C MET A 1 -25.36 -8.77 -43.74
N SER A 2 -24.11 -8.74 -43.29
CA SER A 2 -23.66 -9.53 -42.14
C SER A 2 -23.99 -8.75 -40.87
N PRO A 3 -24.53 -9.39 -39.81
CA PRO A 3 -24.75 -8.70 -38.54
C PRO A 3 -23.39 -8.50 -37.85
N GLU A 4 -23.08 -7.25 -37.49
CA GLU A 4 -21.94 -6.92 -36.62
C GLU A 4 -22.22 -7.45 -35.21
N THR A 5 -21.32 -8.29 -34.72
CA THR A 5 -21.29 -8.73 -33.32
C THR A 5 -20.90 -7.54 -32.42
N PRO A 6 -21.55 -7.31 -31.27
CA PRO A 6 -21.14 -6.26 -30.34
C PRO A 6 -19.71 -6.54 -29.83
N PRO A 7 -18.89 -5.49 -29.59
CA PRO A 7 -17.58 -5.69 -29.00
C PRO A 7 -17.70 -6.35 -27.61
N PRO A 8 -16.71 -7.16 -27.20
CA PRO A 8 -16.73 -7.81 -25.89
C PRO A 8 -16.77 -6.74 -24.79
N ALA A 9 -17.68 -6.92 -23.85
CA ALA A 9 -17.78 -6.08 -22.65
C ALA A 9 -16.40 -6.03 -21.97
N GLN A 10 -15.89 -4.82 -21.72
CA GLN A 10 -14.78 -4.63 -20.81
C GLN A 10 -15.17 -5.24 -19.45
N PRO A 11 -14.24 -5.86 -18.71
CA PRO A 11 -14.53 -6.32 -17.36
C PRO A 11 -14.80 -5.09 -16.46
N GLU A 12 -16.07 -4.73 -16.29
CA GLU A 12 -16.55 -3.61 -15.45
C GLU A 12 -16.48 -3.91 -13.94
N ASN A 13 -15.60 -4.80 -13.49
CA ASN A 13 -15.52 -5.19 -12.07
C ASN A 13 -14.06 -5.37 -11.63
N GLU A 14 -13.24 -4.32 -11.73
CA GLU A 14 -12.24 -4.14 -10.68
C GLU A 14 -12.98 -3.57 -9.47
N PRO A 15 -13.03 -4.26 -8.32
CA PRO A 15 -13.57 -3.65 -7.12
C PRO A 15 -12.76 -2.38 -6.85
N SER A 16 -13.45 -1.24 -6.83
CA SER A 16 -12.86 0.02 -6.40
C SER A 16 -12.26 -0.21 -5.01
N ARG A 17 -10.93 -0.35 -4.96
CA ARG A 17 -10.21 -0.41 -3.69
C ARG A 17 -10.57 0.86 -2.92
N PRO A 18 -10.92 0.78 -1.63
CA PRO A 18 -11.16 1.96 -0.82
C PRO A 18 -9.82 2.62 -0.47
N GLY A 19 -9.09 3.10 -1.48
CA GLY A 19 -7.84 3.84 -1.33
C GLY A 19 -8.12 5.30 -1.58
N GLY A 20 -8.49 6.05 -0.53
CA GLY A 20 -8.44 7.50 -0.59
C GLY A 20 -7.00 7.96 -0.78
N GLN A 21 -6.77 9.04 -1.53
CA GLN A 21 -5.43 9.61 -1.62
C GLN A 21 -5.04 10.16 -0.23
N ALA A 22 -4.06 9.53 0.42
CA ALA A 22 -3.60 9.92 1.74
C ALA A 22 -3.22 11.41 1.77
N PRO A 23 -3.65 12.18 2.78
CA PRO A 23 -3.40 13.61 2.85
C PRO A 23 -1.91 13.90 3.08
N PHE A 24 -1.42 14.98 2.47
CA PHE A 24 -0.08 15.49 2.77
C PHE A 24 -0.11 16.37 4.01
N GLY A 25 0.25 15.81 5.16
CA GLY A 25 0.20 16.48 6.45
C GLY A 25 1.57 16.89 6.99
N PRO A 26 1.63 17.25 8.29
CA PRO A 26 2.87 17.72 8.92
C PRO A 26 3.96 16.64 9.01
N GLU A 27 3.60 15.36 9.11
CA GLU A 27 4.59 14.28 9.15
C GLU A 27 5.21 14.05 7.77
N ALA A 28 4.41 14.11 6.69
CA ALA A 28 4.90 14.11 5.32
C ALA A 28 5.89 15.26 5.08
N ALA A 29 5.50 16.48 5.48
CA ALA A 29 6.34 17.66 5.34
C ALA A 29 7.67 17.50 6.10
N ALA A 30 7.63 17.02 7.35
CA ALA A 30 8.82 16.78 8.14
C ALA A 30 9.73 15.70 7.55
N SER A 31 9.16 14.66 6.93
CA SER A 31 9.93 13.63 6.19
C SER A 31 10.65 14.23 4.98
N ALA A 32 9.95 15.03 4.18
CA ALA A 32 10.52 15.71 3.01
C ALA A 32 11.63 16.67 3.43
N GLU A 33 11.38 17.54 4.42
CA GLU A 33 12.36 18.49 4.95
C GLU A 33 13.62 17.80 5.48
N ARG A 34 13.44 16.70 6.24
CA ARG A 34 14.56 15.91 6.74
C ARG A 34 15.38 15.36 5.59
N SER A 35 14.73 14.74 4.61
CA SER A 35 15.41 14.15 3.46
C SER A 35 16.21 15.20 2.69
N LEU A 36 15.58 16.34 2.38
CA LEU A 36 16.22 17.47 1.70
C LEU A 36 17.42 18.03 2.47
N SER A 37 17.34 18.08 3.80
CA SER A 37 18.44 18.60 4.64
C SER A 37 19.70 17.71 4.63
N THR A 38 19.57 16.44 4.25
CA THR A 38 20.70 15.50 4.19
C THR A 38 21.42 15.51 2.85
N LEU A 39 20.76 15.99 1.80
CA LEU A 39 21.28 16.00 0.44
C LEU A 39 22.27 17.14 0.24
N ARG A 40 23.34 16.85 -0.51
CA ARG A 40 24.40 17.81 -0.85
C ARG A 40 24.29 18.32 -2.27
N ASP A 41 23.79 17.48 -3.17
CA ASP A 41 23.59 17.81 -4.57
C ASP A 41 22.20 18.44 -4.78
N PRO A 42 22.11 19.64 -5.37
CA PRO A 42 20.83 20.25 -5.72
C PRO A 42 19.95 19.39 -6.63
N ASP A 43 20.54 18.62 -7.55
CA ASP A 43 19.78 17.79 -8.48
C ASP A 43 19.08 16.63 -7.75
N ASP A 44 19.71 16.09 -6.71
CA ASP A 44 19.08 15.09 -5.83
C ASP A 44 17.89 15.71 -5.10
N GLY A 45 18.04 16.92 -4.57
CA GLY A 45 16.97 17.65 -3.92
C GLY A 45 15.78 17.93 -4.85
N LEU A 46 16.06 18.31 -6.11
CA LEU A 46 15.02 18.51 -7.12
C LEU A 46 14.26 17.22 -7.45
N ARG A 47 14.94 16.06 -7.49
CA ARG A 47 14.27 14.76 -7.67
C ARG A 47 13.35 14.42 -6.51
N ILE A 48 13.77 14.70 -5.27
CA ILE A 48 12.91 14.53 -4.09
C ILE A 48 11.67 15.43 -4.17
N LEU A 49 11.86 16.72 -4.45
CA LEU A 49 10.75 17.66 -4.56
C LEU A 49 9.76 17.26 -5.67
N HIS A 50 10.27 16.78 -6.79
CA HIS A 50 9.44 16.26 -7.87
C HIS A 50 8.62 15.04 -7.43
N GLY A 51 9.22 14.08 -6.71
CA GLY A 51 8.48 12.93 -6.18
C GLY A 51 7.41 13.32 -5.16
N ILE A 52 7.68 14.33 -4.34
CA ILE A 52 6.68 14.88 -3.41
C ILE A 52 5.54 15.57 -4.16
N GLU A 53 5.83 16.28 -5.25
CA GLU A 53 4.81 16.90 -6.10
C GLU A 53 3.93 15.84 -6.80
N GLU A 54 4.53 14.77 -7.34
CA GLU A 54 3.80 13.75 -8.09
C GLU A 54 2.99 12.81 -7.19
N ALA A 55 3.59 12.31 -6.11
CA ALA A 55 3.03 11.22 -5.30
C ALA A 55 2.64 11.65 -3.88
N GLY A 56 3.06 12.83 -3.42
CA GLY A 56 2.63 13.38 -2.14
C GLY A 56 3.06 12.53 -0.95
N ALA A 57 2.10 12.18 -0.09
CA ALA A 57 2.35 11.55 1.21
C ALA A 57 2.96 10.15 1.07
N SER A 58 2.61 9.40 0.03
CA SER A 58 3.17 8.06 -0.21
C SER A 58 4.66 8.11 -0.51
N PHE A 59 5.11 9.08 -1.32
CA PHE A 59 6.53 9.28 -1.53
C PHE A 59 7.22 9.80 -0.26
N ALA A 60 6.59 10.72 0.48
CA ALA A 60 7.13 11.16 1.77
C ALA A 60 7.31 10.00 2.77
N ALA A 61 6.42 9.01 2.77
CA ALA A 61 6.53 7.80 3.57
C ALA A 61 7.66 6.88 3.06
N TYR A 62 7.83 6.74 1.74
CA TYR A 62 8.92 5.98 1.13
C TYR A 62 10.32 6.47 1.56
N LEU A 63 10.48 7.79 1.73
CA LEU A 63 11.74 8.39 2.19
C LEU A 63 12.10 8.02 3.64
N LEU A 64 11.15 7.48 4.42
CA LEU A 64 11.38 7.02 5.79
C LEU A 64 11.83 5.56 5.86
N LEU A 65 11.80 4.81 4.76
CA LEU A 65 12.25 3.43 4.75
C LEU A 65 13.78 3.38 5.00
N PRO A 66 14.25 2.42 5.82
CA PRO A 66 15.64 2.38 6.27
C PRO A 66 16.64 2.15 5.14
N ASP A 67 16.24 1.45 4.09
CA ASP A 67 17.10 1.07 2.96
C ASP A 67 17.00 2.07 1.78
N THR A 68 16.22 3.14 1.92
CA THR A 68 16.08 4.16 0.87
C THR A 68 17.35 5.00 0.73
N ASN A 69 18.00 4.90 -0.42
CA ASN A 69 19.08 5.79 -0.81
C ASN A 69 18.52 7.09 -1.41
N LEU A 70 18.50 8.16 -0.60
CA LEU A 70 17.96 9.48 -1.00
C LEU A 70 18.68 10.11 -2.20
N ALA A 71 19.94 9.75 -2.45
CA ALA A 71 20.73 10.27 -3.57
C ALA A 71 20.66 9.37 -4.83
N ALA A 72 19.82 8.35 -4.83
CA ALA A 72 19.67 7.45 -5.97
C ALA A 72 19.05 8.19 -7.16
N THR A 73 19.63 8.03 -8.36
CA THR A 73 19.13 8.66 -9.59
C THR A 73 17.79 8.09 -10.04
N ASP A 74 17.50 6.86 -9.63
CA ASP A 74 16.31 6.05 -9.91
C ASP A 74 15.35 5.98 -8.70
N ILE A 75 15.46 6.90 -7.73
CA ILE A 75 14.65 6.85 -6.50
C ILE A 75 13.14 6.83 -6.75
N LEU A 76 12.66 7.52 -7.78
CA LEU A 76 11.25 7.52 -8.18
C LEU A 76 10.83 6.17 -8.76
N GLU A 77 11.68 5.54 -9.56
CA GLU A 77 11.42 4.20 -10.08
C GLU A 77 11.38 3.17 -8.94
N GLY A 78 12.31 3.27 -7.98
CA GLY A 78 12.31 2.44 -6.77
C GLY A 78 11.03 2.61 -5.95
N PHE A 79 10.53 3.84 -5.82
CA PHE A 79 9.24 4.11 -5.21
C PHE A 79 8.08 3.45 -5.98
N TYR A 80 7.95 3.71 -7.28
CA TYR A 80 6.83 3.17 -8.07
C TYR A 80 6.84 1.63 -8.15
N ASN A 81 8.02 1.01 -8.13
CA ASN A 81 8.15 -0.44 -8.14
C ASN A 81 7.80 -1.09 -6.79
N SER A 82 7.96 -0.36 -5.68
CA SER A 82 7.72 -0.89 -4.34
C SER A 82 6.35 -0.52 -3.79
N TYR A 83 5.84 0.68 -4.07
CA TYR A 83 4.60 1.18 -3.48
C TYR A 83 3.40 0.29 -3.84
N ALA A 84 2.71 -0.19 -2.81
CA ALA A 84 1.54 -1.03 -2.95
C ALA A 84 0.26 -0.19 -2.87
N ASP A 85 -0.02 0.40 -1.70
CA ASP A 85 -1.17 1.29 -1.48
C ASP A 85 -1.09 1.95 -0.08
N ALA A 86 -2.15 2.66 0.31
CA ALA A 86 -2.33 3.19 1.66
C ALA A 86 -3.72 2.90 2.25
N TRP A 87 -3.78 2.73 3.58
CA TRP A 87 -5.01 2.47 4.33
C TRP A 87 -5.13 3.39 5.55
N GLU A 88 -6.35 3.80 5.91
CA GLU A 88 -6.60 4.59 7.14
C GLU A 88 -6.33 3.75 8.39
N THR A 89 -6.66 2.47 8.35
CA THR A 89 -6.44 1.56 9.47
C THR A 89 -5.65 0.33 9.07
N PHE A 90 -4.79 -0.14 9.97
CA PHE A 90 -4.07 -1.40 9.77
C PHE A 90 -5.04 -2.61 9.70
N ALA A 91 -6.23 -2.48 10.29
CA ALA A 91 -7.25 -3.53 10.26
C ALA A 91 -7.84 -3.75 8.86
N GLU A 92 -8.04 -2.67 8.10
CA GLU A 92 -8.45 -2.73 6.69
C GLU A 92 -7.34 -3.37 5.85
N PHE A 93 -6.09 -2.92 6.02
CA PHE A 93 -4.96 -3.54 5.32
C PHE A 93 -4.85 -5.04 5.61
N ARG A 94 -4.96 -5.45 6.89
CA ARG A 94 -4.98 -6.88 7.26
C ARG A 94 -6.12 -7.63 6.57
N HIS A 95 -7.31 -7.04 6.53
CA HIS A 95 -8.47 -7.65 5.88
C HIS A 95 -8.18 -7.88 4.39
N ASP A 96 -7.68 -6.87 3.69
CA ASP A 96 -7.36 -6.93 2.26
C ASP A 96 -6.27 -7.97 1.96
N VAL A 97 -5.27 -8.10 2.84
CA VAL A 97 -4.26 -9.16 2.71
C VAL A 97 -4.89 -10.54 2.86
N LEU A 98 -5.73 -10.75 3.87
CA LEU A 98 -6.41 -12.04 4.09
C LEU A 98 -7.37 -12.38 2.94
N GLU A 99 -8.06 -11.38 2.40
CA GLU A 99 -8.94 -11.52 1.24
C GLU A 99 -8.14 -11.85 -0.02
N GLY A 100 -7.06 -11.11 -0.30
CA GLY A 100 -6.20 -11.31 -1.47
C GLY A 100 -5.53 -12.69 -1.48
N LEU A 101 -5.27 -13.27 -0.31
CA LEU A 101 -4.78 -14.65 -0.17
C LEU A 101 -5.87 -15.72 -0.30
N GLY A 102 -7.14 -15.34 -0.36
CA GLY A 102 -8.29 -16.25 -0.35
C GLY A 102 -8.55 -16.92 0.99
N TRP A 103 -7.92 -16.44 2.06
CA TRP A 103 -7.98 -17.08 3.38
C TRP A 103 -9.34 -16.88 4.03
N LEU A 104 -9.97 -15.72 3.86
CA LEU A 104 -11.31 -15.46 4.38
C LEU A 104 -12.32 -16.48 3.84
N GLN A 105 -12.33 -16.70 2.52
CA GLN A 105 -13.23 -17.65 1.86
C GLN A 105 -12.88 -19.11 2.23
N ALA A 106 -11.61 -19.42 2.41
CA ALA A 106 -11.18 -20.74 2.88
C ALA A 106 -11.71 -21.05 4.29
N LEU A 107 -11.65 -20.08 5.21
CA LEU A 107 -12.18 -20.24 6.56
C LEU A 107 -13.71 -20.38 6.55
N GLU A 108 -14.40 -19.51 5.82
CA GLU A 108 -15.86 -19.57 5.68
C GLU A 108 -16.32 -20.93 5.14
N LYS A 109 -15.63 -21.45 4.12
CA LYS A 109 -15.90 -22.78 3.56
C LYS A 109 -15.75 -23.88 4.61
N VAL A 110 -14.65 -23.89 5.37
CA VAL A 110 -14.43 -24.89 6.43
C VAL A 110 -15.51 -24.80 7.51
N MET A 111 -15.87 -23.60 7.95
CA MET A 111 -16.92 -23.42 8.96
C MET A 111 -18.27 -23.93 8.47
N SER A 112 -18.65 -23.58 7.25
CA SER A 112 -19.89 -24.01 6.62
C SER A 112 -19.96 -25.53 6.42
N GLU A 113 -18.89 -26.13 5.87
CA GLU A 113 -18.84 -27.58 5.62
C GLU A 113 -18.89 -28.43 6.90
N GLN A 114 -18.38 -27.91 8.01
CA GLN A 114 -18.34 -28.61 9.29
C GLN A 114 -19.46 -28.18 10.25
N GLY A 115 -20.34 -27.26 9.85
CA GLY A 115 -21.41 -26.72 10.70
C GLY A 115 -20.89 -26.01 11.95
N ILE A 116 -19.72 -25.37 11.85
CA ILE A 116 -19.10 -24.61 12.94
C ILE A 116 -19.73 -23.21 12.96
N PRO A 117 -20.20 -22.71 14.12
CA PRO A 117 -20.72 -21.34 14.23
C PRO A 117 -19.67 -20.28 13.93
N ASP A 118 -20.11 -19.15 13.36
CA ASP A 118 -19.24 -18.07 12.85
C ASP A 118 -18.31 -17.44 13.90
N ASP A 119 -18.62 -17.57 15.20
CA ASP A 119 -17.85 -17.01 16.31
C ASP A 119 -16.83 -17.98 16.93
N HIS A 120 -16.77 -19.24 16.45
CA HIS A 120 -15.96 -20.29 17.07
C HIS A 120 -14.58 -20.47 16.42
N LEU A 121 -14.39 -20.02 15.18
CA LEU A 121 -13.08 -19.99 14.52
C LEU A 121 -12.77 -18.57 14.06
N THR A 122 -11.72 -17.99 14.63
CA THR A 122 -11.29 -16.62 14.32
C THR A 122 -9.80 -16.58 13.98
N TRP A 123 -9.41 -15.60 13.17
CA TRP A 123 -8.00 -15.39 12.85
C TRP A 123 -7.23 -14.89 14.07
N ASN A 124 -6.05 -15.45 14.29
CA ASN A 124 -5.08 -14.87 15.20
C ASN A 124 -4.45 -13.64 14.55
N HIS A 125 -5.07 -12.47 14.73
CA HIS A 125 -4.62 -11.23 14.11
C HIS A 125 -3.16 -10.87 14.46
N ALA A 126 -2.69 -11.16 15.68
CA ALA A 126 -1.30 -10.87 16.05
C ALA A 126 -0.30 -11.68 15.19
N ALA A 127 -0.62 -12.94 14.89
CA ALA A 127 0.22 -13.76 14.01
C ALA A 127 0.15 -13.30 12.54
N VAL A 128 -1.04 -12.87 12.09
CA VAL A 128 -1.22 -12.30 10.75
C VAL A 128 -0.44 -11.00 10.60
N ASP A 129 -0.56 -10.08 11.57
CA ASP A 129 0.13 -8.79 11.58
C ASP A 129 1.65 -8.99 11.51
N GLN A 130 2.20 -9.96 12.26
CA GLN A 130 3.62 -10.28 12.20
C GLN A 130 4.03 -10.80 10.81
N ASN A 131 3.21 -11.61 10.16
CA ASN A 131 3.49 -12.09 8.81
C ASN A 131 3.44 -10.95 7.78
N ILE A 132 2.49 -10.04 7.92
CA ILE A 132 2.38 -8.83 7.10
C ILE A 132 3.66 -8.01 7.22
N LEU A 133 4.12 -7.69 8.43
CA LEU A 133 5.34 -6.89 8.66
C LEU A 133 6.63 -7.61 8.21
N ASN A 134 6.60 -8.94 8.12
CA ASN A 134 7.70 -9.70 7.53
C ASN A 134 7.71 -9.60 6.00
N THR A 135 6.55 -9.45 5.37
CA THR A 135 6.37 -9.46 3.91
C THR A 135 6.49 -8.07 3.31
N TYR A 136 5.97 -7.06 4.00
CA TYR A 136 5.91 -5.68 3.53
C TYR A 136 6.68 -4.75 4.45
N ASP A 137 7.19 -3.66 3.88
CA ASP A 137 7.58 -2.50 4.66
C ASP A 137 6.37 -1.60 4.83
N VAL A 138 6.14 -1.15 6.06
CA VAL A 138 4.94 -0.41 6.42
C VAL A 138 5.33 0.84 7.21
N VAL A 139 4.82 1.99 6.78
CA VAL A 139 5.06 3.29 7.41
C VAL A 139 3.74 3.93 7.78
N HIS A 140 3.54 4.24 9.07
CA HIS A 140 2.41 5.06 9.50
C HIS A 140 2.79 6.54 9.43
N LEU A 141 2.08 7.31 8.61
CA LEU A 141 2.36 8.71 8.37
C LEU A 141 1.07 9.48 8.14
N ASP A 142 0.90 10.61 8.85
CA ASP A 142 -0.29 11.48 8.78
C ASP A 142 -1.63 10.73 8.99
N GLY A 143 -1.60 9.68 9.83
CA GLY A 143 -2.77 8.87 10.15
C GLY A 143 -3.09 7.76 9.14
N TRP A 144 -2.22 7.53 8.17
CA TRP A 144 -2.37 6.49 7.15
C TRP A 144 -1.22 5.49 7.21
N TRP A 145 -1.52 4.23 6.90
CA TRP A 145 -0.55 3.15 6.75
C TRP A 145 -0.17 3.03 5.27
N HIS A 146 1.04 3.48 4.93
CA HIS A 146 1.62 3.31 3.59
C HIS A 146 2.40 2.00 3.53
N VAL A 147 2.15 1.21 2.48
CA VAL A 147 2.69 -0.14 2.35
C VAL A 147 3.56 -0.23 1.10
N PHE A 148 4.71 -0.89 1.26
CA PHE A 148 5.70 -1.10 0.22
C PHE A 148 6.07 -2.59 0.16
N ASN A 149 6.24 -3.12 -1.04
CA ASN A 149 6.83 -4.43 -1.27
C ASN A 149 8.33 -4.38 -0.99
N LYS A 150 8.84 -5.42 -0.32
CA LYS A 150 10.27 -5.64 -0.09
C LYS A 150 11.00 -6.18 -1.31
#